data_AF-A0A6N6W032-F1
#
_entry.id   AF-A0A6N6W032-F1
#
_cell.length_a   1.000
_cell.length_b   1.000
_cell.length_c   1.000
_cell.angle_alpha   90.00
_cell.angle_beta   90.00
_cell.angle_gamma   90.00
#
_symmetry.space_group_name_H-M   'P 1'
#
loop_
_entity.id
_entity.type
_entity.pdbx_description
1 polymer ?
#
loop_
_entity_poly.entity_id
_entity_poly.type
_entity_poly.pdbx_seq_one_letter_code
_entity_poly.pdbx_strand_id
1 'polypeptide(L)'
;MIAIQTPRCCPRCGQTKIAELDFHRKGSGYASYCKPCVTLCQAEWRAKNRARTNTTARRSYEKNPDAKRRYAQKNKEKFNAAKRERTRRRYEEKRLTNPDLPIRFRNGTAKLNETRVLLIRQRLAEGESVASLARAFGVHVVTIYAIKKGETWKDAI
;
A
#
# COMPACT_ATOMS: atom_id res chain seq x y z
N MET A 1 -20.18 16.65 -25.73
CA MET A 1 -19.25 17.71 -26.14
C MET A 1 -17.89 17.09 -26.36
N ILE A 2 -17.40 17.02 -27.61
CA ILE A 2 -16.07 16.50 -27.92
C ILE A 2 -15.07 17.59 -27.51
N ALA A 3 -14.21 17.31 -26.52
CA ALA A 3 -13.17 18.24 -26.12
C ALA A 3 -12.22 18.45 -27.31
N ILE A 4 -12.11 19.68 -27.80
CA ILE A 4 -11.18 20.03 -28.87
C ILE A 4 -9.76 19.84 -28.31
N GLN A 5 -9.09 18.79 -28.78
CA GLN A 5 -7.69 18.52 -28.45
C GLN A 5 -6.82 19.48 -29.24
N THR A 6 -5.91 20.21 -28.58
CA THR A 6 -5.05 21.17 -29.26
C THR A 6 -3.72 20.50 -29.64
N PRO A 7 -3.46 20.23 -30.95
CA PRO A 7 -2.19 19.63 -31.34
C PRO A 7 -1.04 20.64 -31.21
N ARG A 8 0.10 20.18 -30.71
CA ARG A 8 1.30 21.00 -30.53
C ARG A 8 2.56 20.19 -30.78
N CYS A 9 3.52 20.76 -31.49
CA CYS A 9 4.83 20.13 -31.72
C CYS A 9 5.80 20.42 -30.56
N CYS A 10 6.52 19.40 -30.12
CA CYS A 10 7.59 19.56 -29.15
C CYS A 10 8.92 19.87 -29.86
N PRO A 11 9.56 21.03 -29.60
CA PRO A 11 10.82 21.41 -30.28
C PRO A 11 12.00 20.48 -30.02
N ARG A 12 11.94 19.66 -28.96
CA ARG A 12 13.03 18.76 -28.57
C ARG A 12 12.96 17.41 -29.26
N CYS A 13 11.77 16.83 -29.41
CA CYS A 13 11.59 15.51 -30.03
C CYS A 13 10.92 15.57 -31.42
N GLY A 14 10.51 16.75 -31.90
CA GLY A 14 9.89 16.95 -33.21
C GLY A 14 8.47 16.39 -33.37
N GLN A 15 7.94 15.71 -32.35
CA GLN A 15 6.64 15.05 -32.41
C GLN A 15 5.49 16.03 -32.14
N THR A 16 4.43 15.94 -32.94
CA THR A 16 3.12 16.56 -32.68
C THR A 16 2.34 15.72 -31.67
N LYS A 17 1.89 16.36 -30.60
CA LYS A 17 1.22 15.74 -29.45
C LYS A 17 0.04 16.58 -28.98
N ILE A 18 -0.81 16.02 -28.14
CA ILE A 18 -1.99 16.72 -27.62
C ILE A 18 -1.57 17.58 -26.43
N ALA A 19 -1.81 18.89 -26.47
CA ALA A 19 -1.30 19.82 -25.47
C ALA A 19 -1.79 19.48 -24.04
N GLU A 20 -3.08 19.15 -23.91
CA GLU A 20 -3.75 18.82 -22.65
C GLU A 20 -3.11 17.59 -21.96
N LEU A 21 -2.71 16.60 -22.74
CA LEU A 21 -2.21 15.31 -22.25
C LEU A 21 -0.69 15.31 -22.10
N ASP A 22 0.01 15.87 -23.08
CA ASP A 22 1.45 15.67 -23.24
C ASP A 22 2.30 16.84 -22.78
N PHE A 23 1.72 17.99 -22.42
CA PHE A 23 2.46 19.17 -21.98
C PHE A 23 2.03 19.61 -20.57
N HIS A 24 2.94 20.25 -19.84
CA HIS A 24 2.59 20.83 -18.53
C HIS A 24 1.83 22.14 -18.72
N ARG A 25 0.72 22.32 -18.01
CA ARG A 25 0.02 23.60 -17.95
C ARG A 25 0.88 24.65 -17.24
N LYS A 26 1.01 25.83 -17.83
CA LYS A 26 1.77 26.98 -17.30
C LYS A 26 0.96 28.25 -17.50
N GLY A 27 0.42 28.78 -16.41
CA GLY A 27 -0.47 29.95 -16.46
C GLY A 27 -1.66 29.68 -17.38
N SER A 28 -1.89 30.59 -18.33
CA SER A 28 -2.94 30.48 -19.34
C SER A 28 -2.64 29.50 -20.48
N GLY A 29 -1.41 28.97 -20.58
CA GLY A 29 -0.99 28.12 -21.70
C GLY A 29 -0.30 26.83 -21.30
N TYR A 30 0.50 26.29 -22.23
CA TYR A 30 1.26 25.06 -22.08
C TYR A 30 2.77 25.31 -22.21
N ALA A 31 3.56 24.47 -21.54
CA ALA A 31 5.01 24.49 -21.64
C ALA A 31 5.50 24.21 -23.08
N SER A 32 6.71 24.69 -23.40
CA SER A 32 7.28 24.51 -24.74
C SER A 32 7.69 23.06 -25.05
N TYR A 33 8.10 22.29 -24.04
CA TYR A 33 8.49 20.89 -24.19
C TYR A 33 7.42 19.94 -23.65
N CYS A 34 7.25 18.80 -24.31
CA CYS A 34 6.37 17.74 -23.80
C CYS A 34 6.91 17.16 -22.49
N LYS A 35 6.03 16.60 -21.65
CA LYS A 35 6.35 16.03 -20.33
C LYS A 35 7.55 15.06 -20.40
N PRO A 36 7.63 14.10 -21.34
CA PRO A 36 8.81 13.23 -21.45
C PRO A 36 10.11 14.01 -21.72
N CYS A 37 10.07 14.98 -22.63
CA CYS A 37 11.22 15.81 -22.98
C CYS A 37 11.68 16.69 -21.81
N VAL A 38 10.74 17.22 -21.01
CA VAL A 38 11.06 17.93 -19.76
C VAL A 38 11.76 16.99 -18.78
N THR A 39 11.25 15.76 -18.60
CA THR A 39 11.87 14.77 -17.71
C THR A 39 13.30 14.43 -18.14
N LEU A 40 13.54 14.21 -19.43
CA LEU A 40 14.88 13.97 -19.98
C LEU A 40 15.82 15.16 -19.74
N CYS A 41 15.34 16.37 -20.03
CA CYS A 41 16.12 17.60 -19.79
C CYS A 41 16.52 17.75 -18.32
N GLN A 42 15.57 17.52 -17.41
CA GLN A 42 15.83 17.57 -15.98
C GLN A 42 16.78 16.45 -15.54
N ALA A 43 16.68 15.25 -16.12
CA ALA A 43 17.58 14.14 -15.82
C ALA A 43 19.02 14.45 -16.24
N GLU A 44 19.22 14.96 -17.47
CA GLU A 44 20.51 15.41 -17.97
C GLU A 44 21.10 16.52 -17.10
N TRP A 45 20.28 17.51 -16.74
CA TRP A 45 20.71 18.60 -15.86
C TRP A 45 21.11 18.05 -14.48
N ARG A 46 20.33 17.15 -13.89
CA ARG A 46 20.65 16.51 -12.60
C ARG A 46 21.93 15.68 -12.69
N ALA A 47 22.17 14.99 -13.81
CA ALA A 47 23.38 14.22 -14.03
C ALA A 47 24.62 15.14 -14.08
N LYS A 48 24.57 16.17 -14.94
CA LYS A 48 25.65 17.18 -15.08
C LYS A 48 25.92 17.94 -13.78
N ASN A 49 24.90 18.20 -12.98
CA ASN A 49 25.01 19.01 -11.76
C ASN A 49 25.08 18.19 -10.47
N ARG A 50 25.17 16.85 -10.55
CA ARG A 50 25.09 15.96 -9.37
C ARG A 50 26.10 16.32 -8.29
N ALA A 51 27.38 16.46 -8.66
CA ALA A 51 28.46 16.77 -7.72
C ALA A 51 28.26 18.13 -7.04
N ARG A 52 27.87 19.15 -7.82
CA ARG A 52 27.58 20.50 -7.30
C ARG A 52 26.40 20.47 -6.32
N THR A 53 25.29 19.86 -6.71
CA THR A 53 24.09 19.75 -5.86
C THR A 53 24.39 18.99 -4.57
N ASN A 54 25.14 17.89 -4.64
CA ASN A 54 25.56 17.11 -3.47
C ASN A 54 26.47 17.93 -2.54
N THR A 55 27.42 18.68 -3.10
CA THR A 55 28.32 19.55 -2.32
C THR A 55 27.54 20.64 -1.61
N THR A 56 26.61 21.30 -2.29
CA THR A 56 25.73 22.32 -1.69
C THR A 56 24.85 21.73 -0.60
N ALA A 57 24.26 20.55 -0.84
CA ALA A 57 23.46 19.85 0.16
C ALA A 57 24.30 19.51 1.40
N ARG A 58 25.50 18.94 1.21
CA ARG A 58 26.43 18.63 2.30
C ARG A 58 26.78 19.86 3.13
N ARG A 59 27.20 20.96 2.48
CA ARG A 59 27.51 22.24 3.15
C ARG A 59 26.30 22.76 3.94
N SER A 60 25.09 22.60 3.42
CA SER A 60 23.87 22.99 4.14
C SER A 60 23.62 22.13 5.38
N TYR A 61 23.92 20.83 5.34
CA TYR A 61 23.83 19.93 6.50
C TYR A 61 24.89 20.25 7.54
N GLU A 62 26.14 20.46 7.13
CA GLU A 62 27.27 20.80 8.01
C GLU A 62 27.04 22.10 8.77
N LYS A 63 26.39 23.10 8.15
CA LYS A 63 26.06 24.38 8.81
C LYS A 63 25.07 24.25 9.98
N ASN A 64 24.18 23.26 9.96
CA ASN A 64 23.19 23.07 11.03
C ASN A 64 22.71 21.62 11.13
N PRO A 65 23.57 20.69 11.61
CA PRO A 65 23.24 19.27 11.64
C PRO A 65 22.10 18.96 12.61
N ASP A 66 22.03 19.66 13.75
CA ASP A 66 21.00 19.42 14.76
C ASP A 66 19.60 19.82 14.31
N ALA A 67 19.43 21.00 13.69
CA ALA A 67 18.13 21.37 13.15
C ALA A 67 17.68 20.40 12.05
N LYS A 68 18.61 19.92 11.22
CA LYS A 68 18.32 18.90 10.20
C LYS A 68 17.91 17.57 10.82
N ARG A 69 18.59 17.11 11.88
CA ARG A 69 18.21 15.90 12.64
C ARG A 69 16.83 16.03 13.26
N ARG A 70 16.55 17.13 13.97
CA ARG A 70 15.23 17.40 14.58
C ARG A 70 14.12 17.45 13.52
N TYR A 71 14.36 18.11 12.40
CA TYR A 71 13.42 18.15 11.28
C TYR A 71 13.16 16.75 10.71
N ALA A 72 14.21 15.95 10.50
CA ALA A 72 14.08 14.57 10.01
C ALA A 72 13.30 13.69 10.99
N GLN A 73 13.55 13.81 12.31
CA GLN A 73 12.80 13.09 13.35
C GLN A 73 11.33 13.50 13.36
N LYS A 74 11.03 14.81 13.31
CA LYS A 74 9.65 15.32 13.24
C LYS A 74 8.92 14.81 12.00
N ASN A 75 9.59 14.82 10.85
CA ASN A 75 9.02 14.30 9.60
C ASN A 75 8.79 12.80 9.66
N LYS A 76 9.72 12.02 10.23
CA LYS A 76 9.58 10.58 10.46
C LYS A 76 8.36 10.30 11.34
N GLU A 77 8.20 11.04 12.43
CA GLU A 77 7.05 10.85 13.32
C GLU A 77 5.74 11.25 12.65
N LYS A 78 5.70 12.37 11.92
CA LYS A 78 4.52 12.79 11.14
C LYS A 78 4.11 11.72 10.13
N PHE A 79 5.07 11.15 9.39
CA PHE A 79 4.82 10.08 8.43
C PHE A 79 4.29 8.83 9.12
N ASN A 80 4.90 8.42 10.23
CA ASN A 80 4.49 7.26 11.00
C ASN A 80 3.09 7.45 11.61
N ALA A 81 2.79 8.62 12.16
CA ALA A 81 1.47 8.97 12.66
C ALA A 81 0.41 8.88 11.55
N ALA A 82 0.66 9.47 10.38
CA ALA A 82 -0.23 9.36 9.23
C ALA A 82 -0.39 7.91 8.72
N LYS A 83 0.65 7.09 8.81
CA LYS A 83 0.57 5.66 8.50
C LYS A 83 -0.32 4.91 9.51
N ARG A 84 -0.12 5.12 10.81
CA ARG A 84 -0.95 4.55 11.88
C ARG A 84 -2.41 4.95 11.71
N GLU A 85 -2.68 6.21 11.38
CA GLU A 85 -4.03 6.72 11.18
C GLU A 85 -4.72 6.10 9.97
N ARG A 86 -4.04 6.02 8.81
CA ARG A 86 -4.57 5.29 7.65
C ARG A 86 -4.89 3.83 7.97
N THR A 87 -4.02 3.17 8.74
CA THR A 87 -4.25 1.80 9.19
C THR A 87 -5.46 1.72 10.11
N ARG A 88 -5.58 2.61 11.09
CA ARG A 88 -6.73 2.71 12.00
C ARG A 88 -8.03 2.88 11.24
N ARG A 89 -8.11 3.88 10.36
CA ARG A 89 -9.29 4.15 9.52
C ARG A 89 -9.71 2.93 8.72
N ARG A 90 -8.76 2.20 8.11
CA ARG A 90 -9.04 0.98 7.37
C ARG A 90 -9.65 -0.12 8.25
N TYR A 91 -9.15 -0.30 9.47
CA TYR A 91 -9.69 -1.30 10.40
C TYR A 91 -11.06 -0.87 10.94
N GLU A 92 -11.25 0.41 11.22
CA GLU A 92 -12.51 0.98 11.67
C GLU A 92 -13.59 0.89 10.58
N GLU A 93 -13.26 1.24 9.34
CA GLU A 93 -14.12 1.03 8.18
C GLU A 93 -14.50 -0.44 8.04
N LYS A 94 -13.55 -1.37 8.07
CA LYS A 94 -13.85 -2.82 8.07
C LYS A 94 -14.75 -3.26 9.22
N ARG A 95 -14.59 -2.69 10.41
CA ARG A 95 -15.43 -2.95 11.58
C ARG A 95 -16.84 -2.43 11.38
N LEU A 96 -17.00 -1.25 10.78
CA LEU A 96 -18.30 -0.64 10.48
C LEU A 96 -19.02 -1.34 9.33
N THR A 97 -18.30 -1.80 8.31
CA THR A 97 -18.89 -2.57 7.20
C THR A 97 -19.39 -3.95 7.63
N ASN A 98 -18.78 -4.54 8.67
CA ASN A 98 -19.10 -5.88 9.17
C ASN A 98 -19.27 -5.88 10.70
N PRO A 99 -20.29 -5.19 11.24
CA PRO A 99 -20.43 -4.98 12.68
C PRO A 99 -20.80 -6.26 13.42
N ASP A 100 -21.56 -7.16 12.78
CA ASP A 100 -22.10 -8.39 13.40
C ASP A 100 -21.24 -9.63 13.17
N LEU A 101 -20.26 -9.57 12.26
CA LEU A 101 -19.34 -10.69 12.05
C LEU A 101 -18.42 -10.84 13.27
N PRO A 102 -18.32 -12.03 13.89
CA PRO A 102 -17.38 -12.25 14.99
C PRO A 102 -15.93 -11.92 14.57
N ILE A 103 -15.09 -11.45 15.51
CA ILE A 103 -13.70 -10.99 15.23
C ILE A 103 -12.90 -11.99 14.38
N ARG A 104 -13.12 -13.30 14.60
CA ARG A 104 -12.52 -14.42 13.85
C ARG A 104 -12.86 -14.46 12.35
N PHE A 105 -14.00 -13.90 11.92
CA PHE A 105 -14.41 -13.78 10.53
C PHE A 105 -13.94 -12.47 9.87
N ARG A 106 -13.49 -11.48 10.65
CA ARG A 106 -13.01 -10.19 10.12
C ARG A 106 -11.60 -10.26 9.54
N ASN A 107 -10.88 -11.35 9.83
CA ASN A 107 -9.56 -11.60 9.27
C ASN A 107 -9.68 -12.51 8.04
N GLY A 108 -9.66 -11.91 6.84
CA GLY A 108 -9.72 -12.65 5.58
C GLY A 108 -8.54 -13.60 5.33
N THR A 109 -7.52 -13.60 6.19
CA THR A 109 -6.42 -14.57 6.18
C THR A 109 -6.59 -15.70 7.20
N ALA A 110 -7.71 -15.74 7.93
CA ALA A 110 -8.01 -16.84 8.82
C ALA A 110 -8.08 -18.15 8.02
N LYS A 111 -7.27 -19.14 8.41
CA LYS A 111 -7.20 -20.45 7.74
C LYS A 111 -8.43 -21.31 7.96
N LEU A 112 -9.27 -20.96 8.95
CA LEU A 112 -10.51 -21.64 9.29
C LEU A 112 -11.66 -20.65 9.20
N ASN A 113 -12.70 -21.07 8.49
CA ASN A 113 -14.03 -20.48 8.49
C ASN A 113 -15.03 -21.53 9.03
N GLU A 114 -16.28 -21.13 9.19
CA GLU A 114 -17.34 -21.99 9.74
C GLU A 114 -17.50 -23.30 8.96
N THR A 115 -17.58 -23.22 7.63
CA THR A 115 -17.69 -24.40 6.75
C THR A 115 -16.54 -25.39 6.95
N ARG A 116 -15.29 -24.89 7.07
CA ARG A 116 -14.11 -25.73 7.34
C ARG A 116 -14.17 -26.35 8.73
N VAL A 117 -14.68 -25.63 9.73
CA VAL A 117 -14.82 -26.16 11.11
C VAL A 117 -15.89 -27.24 11.17
N LEU A 118 -17.02 -27.07 10.48
CA LEU A 118 -18.05 -28.10 10.35
C LEU A 118 -17.49 -29.36 9.69
N LEU A 119 -16.72 -29.22 8.61
CA LEU A 119 -16.07 -30.34 7.94
C LEU A 119 -15.03 -31.04 8.84
N ILE A 120 -14.26 -30.28 9.62
CA ILE A 120 -13.33 -30.85 10.62
C ILE A 120 -14.11 -31.67 11.65
N ARG A 121 -15.25 -31.18 12.15
CA ARG A 121 -16.07 -31.91 13.13
C ARG A 121 -16.67 -33.19 12.54
N GLN A 122 -17.16 -33.12 11.30
CA GLN A 122 -17.66 -34.31 10.59
C GLN A 122 -16.56 -35.37 10.47
N ARG A 123 -15.37 -35.00 9.99
CA ARG A 123 -14.26 -35.95 9.83
C ARG A 123 -13.72 -36.47 11.17
N LEU A 124 -13.78 -35.66 12.23
CA LEU A 124 -13.50 -36.12 13.59
C LEU A 124 -14.51 -37.18 14.06
N ALA A 125 -15.80 -37.03 13.70
CA ALA A 125 -16.84 -38.01 14.01
C ALA A 125 -16.67 -39.31 13.20
N GLU A 126 -16.16 -39.22 11.98
CA GLU A 126 -15.75 -40.36 11.14
C GLU A 126 -14.48 -41.07 11.66
N GLY A 127 -13.85 -40.54 12.73
CA GLY A 127 -12.70 -41.16 13.40
C GLY A 127 -11.34 -40.75 12.84
N GLU A 128 -11.25 -39.75 11.97
CA GLU A 128 -9.95 -39.27 11.49
C GLU A 128 -9.08 -38.70 12.62
N SER A 129 -7.77 -38.96 12.51
CA SER A 129 -6.81 -38.47 13.50
C SER A 129 -6.64 -36.94 13.43
N VAL A 130 -6.50 -36.34 14.60
CA VAL A 130 -6.23 -34.90 14.78
C VAL A 130 -5.01 -34.44 13.98
N ALA A 131 -3.96 -35.28 13.91
CA ALA A 131 -2.74 -35.00 13.17
C ALA A 131 -2.94 -35.03 11.64
N SER A 132 -3.84 -35.89 11.14
CA SER A 132 -4.21 -35.90 9.72
C SER A 132 -4.96 -34.61 9.35
N LEU A 133 -5.96 -34.25 10.14
CA LEU A 133 -6.77 -33.05 9.93
C LEU A 133 -5.94 -31.77 10.04
N ALA A 134 -5.02 -31.68 11.00
CA ALA A 134 -4.13 -30.53 11.13
C ALA A 134 -3.32 -30.30 9.83
N ARG A 135 -2.79 -31.38 9.23
CA ARG A 135 -2.08 -31.30 7.94
C ARG A 135 -3.00 -30.94 6.79
N ALA A 136 -4.16 -31.59 6.68
CA ALA A 136 -5.12 -31.36 5.61
C ALA A 136 -5.66 -29.91 5.58
N PHE A 137 -5.88 -29.31 6.75
CA PHE A 137 -6.41 -27.96 6.87
C PHE A 137 -5.34 -26.87 7.06
N GLY A 138 -4.07 -27.25 7.19
CA GLY A 138 -2.93 -26.34 7.32
C GLY A 138 -2.90 -25.57 8.66
N VAL A 139 -3.41 -26.19 9.72
CA VAL A 139 -3.54 -25.60 11.07
C VAL A 139 -2.75 -26.41 12.10
N HIS A 140 -2.51 -25.81 13.26
CA HIS A 140 -1.79 -26.50 14.34
C HIS A 140 -2.70 -27.55 15.00
N VAL A 141 -2.12 -28.68 15.45
CA VAL A 141 -2.86 -29.78 16.11
C VAL A 141 -3.66 -29.29 17.33
N VAL A 142 -3.13 -28.34 18.10
CA VAL A 142 -3.81 -27.72 19.25
C VAL A 142 -5.11 -27.04 18.83
N THR A 143 -5.15 -26.41 17.64
CA THR A 143 -6.37 -25.78 17.11
C THR A 143 -7.46 -26.83 16.86
N ILE A 144 -7.09 -27.99 16.31
CA ILE A 144 -8.04 -29.09 16.09
C ILE A 144 -8.50 -29.69 17.44
N TYR A 145 -7.61 -29.84 18.43
CA TYR A 145 -7.99 -30.26 19.78
C TYR A 145 -8.98 -29.28 20.44
N ALA A 146 -8.75 -27.98 20.32
CA ALA A 146 -9.65 -26.95 20.85
C ALA A 146 -11.02 -26.95 20.16
N ILE A 147 -11.07 -27.30 18.86
CA ILE A 147 -12.33 -27.51 18.13
C ILE A 147 -13.02 -28.77 18.61
N LYS A 148 -12.28 -29.88 18.75
CA LYS A 148 -12.79 -31.18 19.21
C LYS A 148 -13.42 -31.08 20.61
N LYS A 149 -12.79 -30.32 21.52
CA LYS A 149 -13.27 -30.11 22.88
C LYS A 149 -14.38 -29.05 23.00
N GLY A 150 -14.69 -28.33 21.93
CA GLY A 150 -15.65 -27.21 21.97
C GLY A 150 -15.15 -25.98 22.75
N GLU A 151 -13.85 -25.88 23.04
CA GLU A 151 -13.24 -24.70 23.67
C GLU A 151 -13.30 -23.48 22.74
N THR A 152 -13.24 -23.73 21.43
CA THR A 152 -13.33 -22.72 20.36
C THR A 152 -14.48 -23.03 19.41
N TRP A 153 -14.98 -22.00 18.70
CA TRP A 153 -16.08 -22.14 17.74
C TRP A 153 -17.38 -22.70 18.35
N LYS A 154 -17.80 -22.14 19.50
CA LYS A 154 -19.03 -22.53 20.20
C LYS A 154 -20.31 -22.16 19.45
N ASP A 155 -20.28 -21.05 18.72
CA ASP A 155 -21.45 -20.52 18.01
C ASP A 155 -21.67 -21.16 16.63
N ALA A 156 -20.73 -21.98 16.16
CA ALA A 156 -20.80 -22.68 14.86
C ALA A 156 -21.49 -24.06 15.01
N ILE A 157 -22.48 -24.14 15.90
CA ILE A 157 -23.26 -25.34 16.25
C ILE A 157 -24.65 -25.19 15.66
#